data_AF-A0A7X6WJX1-F1
#
_entry.id   AF-A0A7X6WJX1-F1
#
_cell.length_a   1.000
_cell.length_b   1.000
_cell.length_c   1.000
_cell.angle_alpha   90.00
_cell.angle_beta   90.00
_cell.angle_gamma   90.00
#
_symmetry.space_group_name_H-M   'P 1'
#
loop_
_entity.id
_entity.type
_entity.pdbx_description
1 polymer ?
#
loop_
_entity_poly.entity_id
_entity_poly.type
_entity_poly.pdbx_seq_one_letter_code
_entity_poly.pdbx_strand_id
1 'polypeptide(L)'
;MLKANLRTAEEKIGFLAEFWEDLQQCDSELERQEYFEKLSVALQVPEAFIREEFRKNLVKTRRGRRQLDKNTNTVHTKNGQLINNVSAWELAERNLLRLMLEDFKLFQRVEKEYGLELFANSELRQIAEACRDVIASMRLEGSREGQGIVSLASLLEEFGNDSVRDLLLKIYLEDSSFPVFNEWQKEKAVQDYIYTINQNRYRKELEKIQLELSQAGQAGDLQRSLALAKKLEKIKAMMIRESFH
;
A
#
# COMPACT_ATOMS: atom_id res chain seq x y z
N MET A 1 33.81 22.71 23.28
CA MET A 1 33.06 23.30 24.41
C MET A 1 31.95 24.16 23.87
N LEU A 2 30.68 23.73 23.97
CA LEU A 2 29.54 24.61 23.75
C LEU A 2 28.49 24.30 24.82
N LYS A 3 28.62 24.96 25.98
CA LYS A 3 27.51 25.15 26.92
C LYS A 3 26.66 26.30 26.38
N ALA A 4 25.85 26.04 25.37
CA ALA A 4 24.77 26.96 25.02
C ALA A 4 23.74 26.86 26.16
N ASN A 5 23.64 27.91 26.98
CA ASN A 5 22.58 28.04 28.00
C ASN A 5 21.25 28.31 27.29
N LEU A 6 20.72 27.28 26.61
CA LEU A 6 19.41 27.30 25.98
C LEU A 6 18.37 27.11 27.09
N ARG A 7 17.76 28.23 27.52
CA ARG A 7 16.90 28.25 28.72
C ARG A 7 15.45 27.93 28.38
N THR A 8 15.04 28.14 27.13
CA THR A 8 13.66 27.92 26.68
C THR A 8 13.58 26.76 25.69
N ALA A 9 12.43 26.08 25.65
CA ALA A 9 12.21 24.97 24.71
C ALA A 9 12.30 25.41 23.24
N GLU A 10 11.94 26.66 22.94
CA GLU A 10 11.99 27.26 21.60
C GLU A 10 13.43 27.49 21.13
N GLU A 11 14.32 27.97 22.01
CA GLU A 11 15.76 28.11 21.71
C GLU A 11 16.40 26.75 21.43
N LYS A 12 16.00 25.72 22.18
CA LYS A 12 16.47 24.33 21.96
C LYS A 12 16.00 23.77 20.62
N ILE A 13 14.76 24.07 20.21
CA ILE A 13 14.22 23.67 18.90
C ILE A 13 14.92 24.43 17.77
N GLY A 14 15.18 25.73 17.95
CA GLY A 14 15.90 26.55 16.97
C GLY A 14 17.33 26.06 16.73
N PHE A 15 18.05 25.71 17.80
CA PHE A 15 19.38 25.13 17.69
C PHE A 15 19.36 23.75 17.02
N LEU A 16 18.40 22.90 17.38
CA LEU A 16 18.20 21.61 16.72
C LEU A 16 17.95 21.75 15.20
N ALA A 17 17.31 22.85 14.77
CA ALA A 17 17.03 23.11 13.36
C ALA A 17 18.28 23.19 12.48
N GLU A 18 19.40 23.65 13.04
CA GLU A 18 20.67 23.79 12.33
C GLU A 18 21.33 22.43 12.04
N PHE A 19 21.02 21.39 12.84
CA PHE A 19 21.62 20.05 12.70
C PHE A 19 20.75 19.07 11.91
N TRP A 20 19.55 19.49 11.46
CA TRP A 20 18.65 18.61 10.72
C TRP A 20 19.14 18.27 9.33
N GLU A 21 19.88 19.16 8.66
CA GLU A 21 20.47 18.88 7.35
C GLU A 21 21.58 17.83 7.46
N ASP A 22 22.42 17.91 8.50
CA ASP A 22 23.48 16.93 8.76
C ASP A 22 22.90 15.56 9.12
N LEU A 23 21.87 15.53 9.98
CA LEU A 23 21.16 14.29 10.35
C LEU A 23 20.43 13.63 9.17
N GLN A 24 20.05 14.40 8.15
CA GLN A 24 19.45 13.87 6.92
C GLN A 24 20.47 13.22 5.98
N GLN A 25 21.75 13.58 6.09
CA GLN A 25 22.82 13.03 5.26
C GLN A 25 23.42 11.74 5.83
N CYS A 26 23.03 11.33 7.05
CA CYS A 26 23.43 10.06 7.62
C CYS A 26 22.67 8.89 6.95
N ASP A 27 23.38 8.13 6.11
CA ASP A 27 22.82 6.96 5.42
C ASP A 27 22.57 5.77 6.37
N SER A 28 23.31 5.69 7.48
CA SER A 28 23.23 4.59 8.46
C SER A 28 22.34 4.92 9.66
N GLU A 29 21.45 3.99 10.01
CA GLU A 29 20.57 4.10 11.19
C GLU A 29 21.37 4.10 12.50
N LEU A 30 22.49 3.38 12.54
CA LEU A 30 23.41 3.34 13.69
C LEU A 30 24.07 4.71 13.93
N GLU A 31 24.45 5.40 12.85
CA GLU A 31 25.03 6.74 12.95
C GLU A 31 24.00 7.76 13.44
N ARG A 32 22.75 7.66 12.96
CA ARG A 32 21.65 8.51 13.44
C ARG A 32 21.33 8.27 14.92
N GLN A 33 21.33 7.02 15.37
CA GLN A 33 21.15 6.65 16.78
C GLN A 33 22.21 7.32 17.66
N GLU A 34 23.49 7.18 17.31
CA GLU A 34 24.60 7.77 18.05
C GLU A 34 24.52 9.31 18.06
N TYR A 35 24.03 9.90 16.98
CA TYR A 35 23.85 11.35 16.88
C TYR A 35 22.71 11.86 17.79
N PHE A 36 21.59 11.14 17.88
CA PHE A 36 20.50 11.47 18.80
C PHE A 36 20.93 11.38 20.26
N GLU A 37 21.75 10.38 20.61
CA GLU A 37 22.32 10.24 21.94
C GLU A 37 23.26 11.42 22.28
N LYS A 38 24.13 11.80 21.35
CA LYS A 38 25.02 12.97 21.52
C LYS A 38 24.25 14.28 21.68
N LEU A 39 23.19 14.49 20.89
CA LEU A 39 22.34 15.68 20.99
C LEU A 39 21.52 15.69 22.28
N SER A 40 21.02 14.53 22.73
CA SER A 40 20.31 14.35 24.00
C SER A 40 21.17 14.80 25.18
N VAL A 41 22.43 14.35 25.21
CA VAL A 41 23.41 14.73 26.22
C VAL A 41 23.78 16.21 26.14
N ALA A 42 24.01 16.74 24.93
CA ALA A 42 24.42 18.12 24.73
C ALA A 42 23.32 19.14 25.10
N LEU A 43 22.06 18.83 24.80
CA LEU A 43 20.92 19.73 25.00
C LEU A 43 20.18 19.51 26.32
N GLN A 44 20.51 18.43 27.03
CA GLN A 44 19.81 17.96 28.23
C GLN A 44 18.31 17.83 27.96
N VAL A 45 17.97 17.12 26.89
CA VAL A 45 16.61 16.88 26.45
C VAL A 45 16.46 15.38 26.17
N PRO A 46 15.34 14.75 26.54
CA PRO A 46 15.13 13.33 26.24
C PRO A 46 15.29 13.05 24.75
N GLU A 47 16.00 11.98 24.42
CA GLU A 47 16.22 11.54 23.04
C GLU A 47 14.91 11.38 22.25
N ALA A 48 13.85 10.89 22.93
CA ALA A 48 12.51 10.76 22.36
C ALA A 48 11.96 12.08 21.80
N PHE A 49 12.22 13.20 22.47
CA PHE A 49 11.81 14.52 22.01
C PHE A 49 12.56 14.95 20.75
N ILE A 50 13.87 14.68 20.69
CA ILE A 50 14.72 14.99 19.53
C ILE A 50 14.26 14.17 18.31
N ARG A 51 13.95 12.88 18.50
CA ARG A 51 13.38 12.01 17.47
C ARG A 51 12.03 12.52 16.97
N GLU A 52 11.18 12.97 17.87
CA GLU A 52 9.86 13.50 17.53
C GLU A 52 9.96 14.80 16.70
N GLU A 53 10.85 15.71 17.09
CA GLU A 53 11.09 16.97 16.37
C GLU A 53 11.80 16.76 15.02
N PHE A 54 12.74 15.81 14.95
CA PHE A 54 13.34 15.39 13.67
C PHE A 54 12.27 14.81 12.73
N ARG A 55 11.37 13.96 13.23
CA ARG A 55 10.24 13.40 12.47
C ARG A 55 9.29 14.49 11.97
N LYS A 56 8.95 15.47 12.81
CA LYS A 56 8.12 16.63 12.43
C LYS A 56 8.77 17.47 11.33
N ASN A 57 10.09 17.67 11.38
CA ASN A 57 10.82 18.43 10.36
C ASN A 57 10.92 17.69 9.02
N LEU A 58 11.13 16.37 9.02
CA LEU A 58 11.05 15.56 7.79
C LEU A 58 9.71 15.74 7.05
N VAL A 59 8.60 15.82 7.79
CA VAL A 59 7.26 16.05 7.21
C VAL A 59 7.12 17.47 6.66
N LYS A 60 7.66 18.49 7.34
CA LYS A 60 7.62 19.89 6.88
C LYS A 60 8.43 20.08 5.59
N THR A 61 9.65 19.53 5.51
CA THR A 61 10.49 19.59 4.31
C THR A 61 9.85 18.85 3.14
N ARG A 62 9.18 17.71 3.39
CA ARG A 62 8.40 16.98 2.38
C ARG A 62 7.16 17.74 1.90
N ARG A 63 6.49 18.52 2.77
CA ARG A 63 5.34 19.37 2.40
C ARG A 63 5.75 20.56 1.53
N GLY A 64 6.93 21.14 1.75
CA GLY A 64 7.50 22.19 0.89
C GLY A 64 7.84 21.68 -0.52
N ARG A 65 8.43 20.48 -0.63
CA ARG A 65 8.68 19.84 -1.94
C ARG A 65 7.40 19.44 -2.68
N ARG A 66 6.36 18.96 -1.97
CA ARG A 66 5.07 18.62 -2.58
C ARG A 66 4.32 19.79 -3.22
N GLN A 67 4.63 21.05 -2.89
CA GLN A 67 4.07 22.20 -3.60
C GLN A 67 4.81 22.54 -4.91
N LEU A 68 6.12 22.22 -5.01
CA LEU A 68 6.89 22.30 -6.25
C LEU A 68 6.57 21.14 -7.21
N ASP A 69 6.16 19.99 -6.68
CA ASP A 69 5.76 18.81 -7.46
C ASP A 69 4.31 18.86 -8.00
N LYS A 70 3.60 19.98 -7.89
CA LYS A 70 2.27 20.13 -8.51
C LYS A 70 2.30 20.12 -10.06
N ASN A 71 3.49 20.05 -10.67
CA ASN A 71 3.72 19.82 -12.09
C ASN A 71 4.20 18.38 -12.41
N THR A 72 3.79 17.37 -11.65
CA THR A 72 4.03 15.94 -11.96
C THR A 72 3.22 15.44 -13.17
N ASN A 73 3.42 16.08 -14.32
CA ASN A 73 3.37 15.43 -15.64
C ASN A 73 4.76 15.38 -16.29
N THR A 74 5.81 15.86 -15.62
CA THR A 74 7.20 15.71 -16.08
C THR A 74 7.92 14.69 -15.22
N VAL A 75 7.88 13.46 -15.72
CA VAL A 75 8.70 12.33 -15.31
C VAL A 75 10.18 12.71 -15.50
N HIS A 76 10.84 13.17 -14.44
CA HIS A 76 12.29 13.31 -14.45
C HIS A 76 12.92 11.93 -14.23
N THR A 77 13.23 11.26 -15.33
CA THR A 77 14.06 10.05 -15.36
C THR A 77 15.54 10.46 -15.29
N LYS A 78 16.24 10.10 -14.20
CA LYS A 78 17.68 9.89 -14.29
C LYS A 78 17.87 8.52 -14.95
N ASN A 79 18.21 8.51 -16.23
CA ASN A 79 18.56 7.35 -17.09
C ASN A 79 17.46 6.62 -17.88
N GLY A 80 16.28 7.21 -18.08
CA GLY A 80 15.29 6.73 -19.06
C GLY A 80 14.69 5.33 -18.84
N GLN A 81 15.07 4.62 -17.79
CA GLN A 81 14.48 3.33 -17.42
C GLN A 81 13.68 3.51 -16.13
N LEU A 82 12.37 3.29 -16.23
CA LEU A 82 11.47 3.15 -15.10
C LEU A 82 11.87 1.85 -14.39
N ILE A 83 12.71 1.98 -13.36
CA ILE A 83 13.04 0.88 -12.46
C ILE A 83 11.75 0.58 -11.69
N ASN A 84 11.07 -0.49 -12.09
CA ASN A 84 9.81 -1.01 -11.54
C ASN A 84 8.54 -0.22 -11.93
N ASN A 85 8.09 -0.39 -13.18
CA ASN A 85 6.71 -0.10 -13.61
C ASN A 85 5.71 -1.11 -13.01
N VAL A 86 5.60 -1.16 -11.68
CA VAL A 86 4.45 -1.86 -11.07
C VAL A 86 3.24 -0.98 -11.30
N SER A 87 2.24 -1.52 -11.97
CA SER A 87 1.02 -0.77 -12.27
C SER A 87 0.25 -0.43 -10.99
N ALA A 88 -0.50 0.67 -10.99
CA ALA A 88 -1.23 1.12 -9.80
C ALA A 88 -2.21 0.07 -9.26
N TRP A 89 -2.78 -0.77 -10.14
CA TRP A 89 -3.67 -1.87 -9.74
C TRP A 89 -2.91 -3.03 -9.11
N GLU A 90 -1.72 -3.39 -9.62
CA GLU A 90 -0.88 -4.43 -8.99
C GLU A 90 -0.42 -4.00 -7.60
N LEU A 91 -0.09 -2.71 -7.45
CA LEU A 91 0.26 -2.14 -6.15
C LEU A 91 -0.94 -2.15 -5.19
N ALA A 92 -2.14 -1.84 -5.68
CA ALA A 92 -3.37 -1.93 -4.90
C ALA A 92 -3.67 -3.37 -4.46
N GLU A 93 -3.51 -4.36 -5.33
CA GLU A 93 -3.65 -5.78 -4.98
C GLU A 93 -2.67 -6.20 -3.88
N ARG A 94 -1.39 -5.84 -4.00
CA ARG A 94 -0.38 -6.16 -2.99
C ARG A 94 -0.67 -5.52 -1.64
N ASN A 95 -0.99 -4.23 -1.63
CA ASN A 95 -1.28 -3.51 -0.40
C ASN A 95 -2.59 -3.98 0.26
N LEU A 96 -3.61 -4.32 -0.54
CA LEU A 96 -4.84 -4.90 -0.01
C LEU A 96 -4.57 -6.25 0.65
N LEU A 97 -3.84 -7.15 -0.04
CA LEU A 97 -3.50 -8.46 0.49
C LEU A 97 -2.70 -8.34 1.79
N ARG A 98 -1.73 -7.42 1.84
CA ARG A 98 -1.00 -7.13 3.07
C ARG A 98 -1.92 -6.73 4.23
N LEU A 99 -2.81 -5.76 4.02
CA LEU A 99 -3.74 -5.33 5.06
C LEU A 99 -4.63 -6.50 5.53
N MET A 100 -5.02 -7.39 4.61
CA MET A 100 -5.77 -8.59 4.94
C MET A 100 -4.94 -9.62 5.75
N LEU A 101 -3.62 -9.72 5.51
CA LEU A 101 -2.72 -10.54 6.32
C LEU A 101 -2.51 -9.97 7.72
N GLU A 102 -2.47 -8.65 7.85
CA GLU A 102 -2.31 -7.96 9.14
C GLU A 102 -3.61 -7.99 9.98
N ASP A 103 -4.78 -8.02 9.34
CA ASP A 103 -6.08 -8.04 10.02
C ASP A 103 -7.04 -9.06 9.41
N PHE A 104 -7.22 -10.12 10.18
CA PHE A 104 -8.07 -11.24 9.80
C PHE A 104 -9.57 -10.88 9.69
N LYS A 105 -10.07 -9.90 10.47
CA LYS A 105 -11.47 -9.48 10.33
C LYS A 105 -11.68 -8.79 8.98
N LEU A 106 -10.69 -7.99 8.56
CA LEU A 106 -10.66 -7.38 7.25
C LEU A 106 -10.61 -8.45 6.16
N PHE A 107 -9.77 -9.48 6.31
CA PHE A 107 -9.71 -10.60 5.36
C PHE A 107 -11.10 -11.22 5.12
N GLN A 108 -11.79 -11.62 6.19
CA GLN A 108 -13.11 -12.25 6.09
C GLN A 108 -14.15 -11.33 5.43
N ARG A 109 -14.10 -10.03 5.73
CA ARG A 109 -15.01 -9.05 5.15
C ARG A 109 -14.79 -8.94 3.65
N VAL A 110 -13.53 -8.74 3.23
CA VAL A 110 -13.17 -8.60 1.81
C VAL A 110 -13.50 -9.88 1.04
N GLU A 111 -13.18 -11.05 1.60
CA GLU A 111 -13.54 -12.34 1.00
C GLU A 111 -15.05 -12.50 0.82
N LYS A 112 -15.85 -12.16 1.84
CA LYS A 112 -17.31 -12.29 1.78
C LYS A 112 -17.97 -11.31 0.81
N GLU A 113 -17.47 -10.08 0.73
CA GLU A 113 -18.08 -9.01 -0.07
C GLU A 113 -17.63 -9.04 -1.54
N TYR A 114 -16.35 -9.34 -1.81
CA TYR A 114 -15.74 -9.21 -3.14
C TYR A 114 -15.23 -10.54 -3.71
N GLY A 115 -14.98 -11.54 -2.86
CA GLY A 115 -14.38 -12.82 -3.25
C GLY A 115 -12.87 -12.72 -3.54
N LEU A 116 -12.20 -13.87 -3.55
CA LEU A 116 -10.76 -13.96 -3.87
C LEU A 116 -10.47 -13.78 -5.37
N GLU A 117 -11.50 -13.84 -6.22
CA GLU A 117 -11.40 -13.53 -7.65
C GLU A 117 -11.06 -12.06 -7.92
N LEU A 118 -11.12 -11.21 -6.89
CA LEU A 118 -10.70 -9.81 -6.95
C LEU A 118 -9.25 -9.65 -7.42
N PHE A 119 -8.36 -10.56 -7.02
CA PHE A 119 -6.95 -10.52 -7.40
C PHE A 119 -6.76 -11.02 -8.83
N ALA A 120 -6.34 -10.15 -9.74
CA ALA A 120 -6.03 -10.53 -11.12
C ALA A 120 -4.67 -11.24 -11.24
N ASN A 121 -3.72 -10.94 -10.34
CA ASN A 121 -2.45 -11.66 -10.28
C ASN A 121 -2.65 -13.06 -9.67
N SER A 122 -2.25 -14.10 -10.41
CA SER A 122 -2.40 -15.49 -9.98
C SER A 122 -1.58 -15.83 -8.74
N GLU A 123 -0.39 -15.25 -8.56
CA GLU A 123 0.44 -15.48 -7.38
C GLU A 123 -0.20 -14.85 -6.14
N LEU A 124 -0.74 -13.63 -6.24
CA LEU A 124 -1.45 -12.97 -5.13
C LEU A 124 -2.74 -13.72 -4.77
N ARG A 125 -3.44 -14.25 -5.76
CA ARG A 125 -4.63 -15.08 -5.54
C ARG A 125 -4.29 -16.37 -4.82
N GLN A 126 -3.23 -17.06 -5.23
CA GLN A 126 -2.74 -18.27 -4.54
C GLN A 126 -2.40 -17.97 -3.08
N ILE A 127 -1.78 -16.83 -2.80
CA ILE A 127 -1.51 -16.42 -1.42
C ILE A 127 -2.81 -16.26 -0.63
N ALA A 128 -3.79 -15.56 -1.18
CA ALA A 128 -5.07 -15.35 -0.52
C ALA A 128 -5.84 -16.67 -0.29
N GLU A 129 -5.80 -17.60 -1.25
CA GLU A 129 -6.41 -18.93 -1.13
C GLU A 129 -5.76 -19.76 -0.02
N ALA A 130 -4.42 -19.81 0.03
CA ALA A 130 -3.71 -20.49 1.11
C ALA A 130 -4.04 -19.88 2.48
N CYS A 131 -4.19 -18.56 2.57
CA CYS A 131 -4.63 -17.90 3.79
C CYS A 131 -6.00 -18.39 4.23
N ARG A 132 -6.98 -18.41 3.32
CA ARG A 132 -8.32 -18.92 3.60
C ARG A 132 -8.27 -20.37 4.11
N ASP A 133 -7.46 -21.21 3.51
CA ASP A 133 -7.39 -22.63 3.85
C ASP A 133 -6.75 -22.84 5.24
N VAL A 134 -5.69 -22.10 5.57
CA VAL A 134 -5.09 -22.09 6.92
C VAL A 134 -6.07 -21.53 7.96
N ILE A 135 -6.83 -20.51 7.61
CA ILE A 135 -7.88 -19.96 8.47
C ILE A 135 -8.98 -20.99 8.73
N ALA A 136 -9.39 -21.72 7.69
CA ALA A 136 -10.43 -22.73 7.78
C ALA A 136 -10.00 -23.90 8.68
N SER A 137 -8.74 -24.34 8.59
CA SER A 137 -8.21 -25.41 9.45
C SER A 137 -8.17 -24.99 10.92
N MET A 138 -7.75 -23.75 11.23
CA MET A 138 -7.75 -23.22 12.60
C MET A 138 -9.15 -23.13 13.23
N ARG A 139 -10.19 -22.87 12.42
CA ARG A 139 -11.59 -22.82 12.90
C ARG A 139 -12.14 -24.19 13.26
N LEU A 140 -11.68 -25.26 12.61
CA LEU A 140 -12.12 -26.63 12.87
C LEU A 140 -11.56 -27.17 14.20
N GLU A 141 -10.41 -26.65 14.65
CA GLU A 141 -9.76 -27.08 15.89
C GLU A 141 -10.32 -26.43 17.18
N GLY A 142 -11.44 -25.70 17.09
CA GLY A 142 -12.22 -25.30 18.27
C GLY A 142 -11.61 -24.21 19.16
N SER A 143 -10.58 -23.50 18.68
CA SER A 143 -9.97 -22.39 19.42
C SER A 143 -10.90 -21.18 19.47
N ARG A 144 -11.65 -21.09 20.58
CA ARG A 144 -12.43 -19.91 20.97
C ARG A 144 -11.49 -18.73 21.18
N GLU A 145 -11.73 -17.64 20.47
CA GLU A 145 -11.28 -16.29 20.84
C GLU A 145 -9.77 -16.12 21.11
N GLY A 146 -8.93 -16.59 20.20
CA GLY A 146 -7.57 -16.08 20.05
C GLY A 146 -7.53 -15.11 18.88
N GLN A 147 -6.86 -13.96 19.01
CA GLN A 147 -6.53 -13.11 17.86
C GLN A 147 -5.91 -13.99 16.77
N GLY A 148 -6.66 -14.26 15.71
CA GLY A 148 -6.30 -15.19 14.65
C GLY A 148 -5.18 -14.65 13.79
N ILE A 149 -3.98 -14.58 14.37
CA ILE A 149 -2.75 -14.24 13.66
C ILE A 149 -2.37 -15.52 12.91
N VAL A 150 -2.61 -15.52 11.61
CA VAL A 150 -2.05 -16.54 10.74
C VAL A 150 -0.53 -16.39 10.81
N SER A 151 0.15 -17.38 11.37
CA SER A 151 1.62 -17.35 11.41
C SER A 151 2.15 -17.39 9.99
N LEU A 152 3.02 -16.43 9.65
CA LEU A 152 3.71 -16.40 8.36
C LEU A 152 4.42 -17.73 8.07
N ALA A 153 4.94 -18.40 9.11
CA ALA A 153 5.57 -19.72 8.99
C ALA A 153 4.59 -20.77 8.45
N SER A 154 3.37 -20.82 8.98
CA SER A 154 2.33 -21.76 8.53
C SER A 154 1.92 -21.50 7.07
N LEU A 155 1.89 -20.24 6.65
CA LEU A 155 1.62 -19.90 5.25
C LEU A 155 2.76 -20.34 4.33
N LEU A 156 4.02 -20.13 4.73
CA LEU A 156 5.17 -20.49 3.92
C LEU A 156 5.29 -22.00 3.69
N GLU A 157 4.86 -22.82 4.66
CA GLU A 157 4.83 -24.28 4.56
C GLU A 157 3.83 -24.80 3.50
N GLU A 158 2.71 -24.08 3.29
CA GLU A 158 1.68 -24.47 2.30
C GLU A 158 2.13 -24.29 0.85
N PHE A 159 3.05 -23.35 0.58
CA PHE A 159 3.50 -23.13 -0.78
C PHE A 159 4.59 -24.11 -1.14
N GLY A 160 4.41 -24.89 -2.21
CA GLY A 160 5.49 -25.66 -2.85
C GLY A 160 6.35 -24.83 -3.82
N ASN A 161 5.88 -23.63 -4.19
CA ASN A 161 6.52 -22.78 -5.19
C ASN A 161 7.32 -21.65 -4.52
N ASP A 162 8.63 -21.61 -4.80
CA ASP A 162 9.54 -20.59 -4.27
C ASP A 162 9.19 -19.17 -4.74
N SER A 163 8.63 -18.97 -5.94
CA SER A 163 8.26 -17.63 -6.42
C SER A 163 7.18 -16.98 -5.58
N VAL A 164 6.19 -17.77 -5.14
CA VAL A 164 5.06 -17.32 -4.33
C VAL A 164 5.50 -17.07 -2.89
N ARG A 165 6.39 -17.91 -2.35
CA ARG A 165 7.02 -17.67 -1.04
C ARG A 165 7.80 -16.37 -1.01
N ASP A 166 8.62 -16.13 -2.03
CA ASP A 166 9.40 -14.89 -2.17
C ASP A 166 8.48 -13.66 -2.28
N LEU A 167 7.37 -13.78 -3.02
CA LEU A 167 6.40 -12.70 -3.15
C LEU A 167 5.70 -12.43 -1.81
N LEU A 168 5.30 -13.47 -1.08
CA LEU A 168 4.68 -13.33 0.24
C LEU A 168 5.65 -12.65 1.23
N LEU A 169 6.91 -13.09 1.28
CA LEU A 169 7.94 -12.47 2.11
C LEU A 169 8.13 -11.00 1.75
N LYS A 170 8.18 -10.67 0.45
CA LYS A 170 8.26 -9.28 0.00
C LYS A 170 7.07 -8.47 0.49
N ILE A 171 5.84 -8.95 0.30
CA ILE A 171 4.63 -8.24 0.72
C ILE A 171 4.59 -8.01 2.24
N TYR A 172 5.05 -9.00 3.01
CA TYR A 172 5.06 -8.92 4.48
C TYR A 172 6.15 -7.97 5.01
N LEU A 173 7.33 -7.95 4.37
CA LEU A 173 8.48 -7.15 4.80
C LEU A 173 8.54 -5.75 4.16
N GLU A 174 7.85 -5.53 3.04
CA GLU A 174 7.84 -4.25 2.35
C GLU A 174 7.19 -3.19 3.26
N ASP A 175 7.81 -2.03 3.40
CA ASP A 175 7.22 -0.92 4.18
C ASP A 175 6.06 -0.31 3.39
N SER A 176 4.91 -0.08 4.05
CA SER A 176 3.76 0.49 3.36
C SER A 176 4.11 1.90 2.96
N SER A 177 3.95 2.22 1.67
CA SER A 177 4.06 3.59 1.17
C SER A 177 3.04 4.52 1.83
N PHE A 178 1.97 3.96 2.41
CA PHE A 178 0.94 4.66 3.16
C PHE A 178 0.90 4.15 4.61
N PRO A 179 1.57 4.83 5.55
CA PRO A 179 1.45 4.47 6.96
C PRO A 179 0.00 4.74 7.39
N VAL A 180 -0.70 3.67 7.74
CA VAL A 180 -2.07 3.71 8.27
C VAL A 180 -1.96 3.87 9.79
N PHE A 181 -2.34 5.04 10.31
CA PHE A 181 -2.15 5.37 11.73
C PHE A 181 -3.41 5.13 12.57
N ASN A 182 -4.58 4.97 11.94
CA ASN A 182 -5.83 4.72 12.61
C ASN A 182 -6.79 3.87 11.76
N GLU A 183 -7.80 3.27 12.40
CA GLU A 183 -8.81 2.42 11.75
C GLU A 183 -9.55 3.14 10.61
N TRP A 184 -9.82 4.44 10.75
CA TRP A 184 -10.49 5.21 9.70
C TRP A 184 -9.65 5.34 8.43
N GLN A 185 -8.34 5.58 8.56
CA GLN A 185 -7.41 5.59 7.42
C GLN A 185 -7.26 4.21 6.80
N LYS A 186 -7.32 3.15 7.61
CA LYS A 186 -7.27 1.77 7.15
C LYS A 186 -8.46 1.47 6.25
N GLU A 187 -9.66 1.79 6.73
CA GLU A 187 -10.90 1.59 6.01
C GLU A 187 -10.89 2.35 4.68
N LYS A 188 -10.47 3.62 4.72
CA LYS A 188 -10.35 4.43 3.50
C LYS A 188 -9.35 3.83 2.50
N ALA A 189 -8.18 3.38 2.98
CA ALA A 189 -7.18 2.77 2.13
C ALA A 189 -7.69 1.48 1.47
N VAL A 190 -8.41 0.64 2.23
CA VAL A 190 -9.07 -0.56 1.71
C VAL A 190 -10.04 -0.21 0.59
N GLN A 191 -10.91 0.78 0.81
CA GLN A 191 -11.87 1.24 -0.19
C GLN A 191 -11.17 1.77 -1.45
N ASP A 192 -10.13 2.59 -1.29
CA ASP A 192 -9.33 3.13 -2.40
C ASP A 192 -8.65 2.01 -3.21
N TYR A 193 -8.12 0.97 -2.54
CA TYR A 193 -7.51 -0.18 -3.21
C TYR A 193 -8.55 -1.01 -3.97
N ILE A 194 -9.67 -1.35 -3.34
CA ILE A 194 -10.76 -2.11 -3.98
C ILE A 194 -11.27 -1.35 -5.20
N TYR A 195 -11.50 -0.05 -5.08
CA TYR A 195 -11.91 0.80 -6.19
C TYR A 195 -10.90 0.75 -7.33
N THR A 196 -9.61 0.87 -7.04
CA THR A 196 -8.53 0.83 -8.05
C THR A 196 -8.50 -0.52 -8.77
N ILE A 197 -8.69 -1.62 -8.04
CA ILE A 197 -8.72 -2.98 -8.61
C ILE A 197 -9.96 -3.15 -9.52
N ASN A 198 -11.14 -2.74 -9.05
CA ASN A 198 -12.38 -2.81 -9.82
C ASN A 198 -12.35 -1.95 -11.08
N GLN A 199 -11.81 -0.72 -10.99
CA GLN A 199 -11.63 0.15 -12.15
C GLN A 199 -10.80 -0.53 -13.24
N ASN A 200 -9.71 -1.20 -12.87
CA ASN A 200 -8.90 -1.96 -13.81
C ASN A 200 -9.66 -3.15 -14.40
N ARG A 201 -10.43 -3.88 -13.59
CA ARG A 201 -11.28 -4.98 -14.05
C ARG A 201 -12.32 -4.51 -15.07
N TYR A 202 -13.07 -3.46 -14.77
CA TYR A 202 -14.06 -2.91 -15.69
C TYR A 202 -13.42 -2.40 -16.97
N ARG A 203 -12.24 -1.78 -16.89
CA ARG A 203 -11.48 -1.37 -18.07
C ARG A 203 -11.12 -2.56 -18.96
N LYS A 204 -10.59 -3.65 -18.40
CA LYS A 204 -10.28 -4.88 -19.16
C LYS A 204 -11.54 -5.50 -19.78
N GLU A 205 -12.66 -5.51 -19.05
CA GLU A 205 -13.93 -6.01 -19.58
C GLU A 205 -14.47 -5.14 -20.71
N LEU A 206 -14.34 -3.81 -20.61
CA LEU A 206 -14.71 -2.88 -21.70
C LEU A 206 -13.85 -3.10 -22.94
N GLU A 207 -12.53 -3.23 -22.79
CA GLU A 207 -11.62 -3.50 -23.91
C GLU A 207 -11.97 -4.82 -24.60
N LYS A 208 -12.31 -5.86 -23.82
CA LYS A 208 -12.78 -7.15 -24.37
C LYS A 208 -14.09 -7.01 -25.14
N ILE A 209 -15.09 -6.33 -24.58
CA ILE A 209 -16.39 -6.15 -25.24
C ILE A 209 -16.25 -5.29 -26.50
N GLN A 210 -15.40 -4.27 -26.49
CA GLN A 210 -15.10 -3.45 -27.67
C GLN A 210 -14.46 -4.28 -28.77
N LEU A 211 -13.52 -5.17 -28.42
CA LEU A 211 -12.94 -6.11 -29.36
C LEU A 211 -14.00 -7.07 -29.94
N GLU A 212 -14.84 -7.66 -29.09
CA GLU A 212 -15.91 -8.55 -29.53
C GLU A 212 -16.95 -7.83 -30.40
N LEU A 213 -17.24 -6.54 -30.12
CA LEU A 213 -18.11 -5.70 -30.95
C LEU A 213 -17.51 -5.45 -32.33
N SER A 214 -16.20 -5.15 -32.40
CA SER A 214 -15.52 -4.94 -33.67
C SER A 214 -15.56 -6.21 -34.53
N GLN A 215 -15.37 -7.37 -33.92
CA GLN A 215 -15.44 -8.67 -34.59
C GLN A 215 -16.87 -9.02 -35.03
N ALA A 216 -17.86 -8.81 -34.16
CA ALA A 216 -19.27 -9.05 -34.49
C ALA A 216 -19.78 -8.12 -35.60
N GLY A 217 -19.31 -6.87 -35.62
CA GLY A 217 -19.60 -5.90 -36.68
C GLY A 217 -18.98 -6.32 -38.02
N GLN A 218 -17.75 -6.82 -38.02
CA GLN A 218 -17.10 -7.38 -39.21
C GLN A 218 -17.80 -8.65 -39.73
N ALA A 219 -18.34 -9.47 -38.83
CA ALA A 219 -19.08 -10.69 -39.16
C ALA A 219 -20.54 -10.44 -39.59
N GLY A 220 -21.05 -9.20 -39.48
CA GLY A 220 -22.44 -8.85 -39.81
C GLY A 220 -23.47 -9.39 -38.80
N ASP A 221 -23.05 -9.83 -37.62
CA ASP A 221 -23.94 -10.38 -36.59
C ASP A 221 -24.56 -9.24 -35.75
N LEU A 222 -25.70 -8.73 -36.24
CA LEU A 222 -26.41 -7.61 -35.64
C LEU A 222 -26.97 -7.95 -34.25
N GLN A 223 -27.42 -9.19 -34.03
CA GLN A 223 -28.00 -9.60 -32.74
C GLN A 223 -26.93 -9.67 -31.65
N ARG A 224 -25.77 -10.24 -31.98
CA ARG A 224 -24.63 -10.27 -31.06
C ARG A 224 -24.10 -8.88 -30.76
N SER A 225 -24.06 -8.00 -31.77
CA SER A 225 -23.63 -6.60 -31.60
C SER A 225 -24.55 -5.82 -30.65
N LEU A 226 -25.87 -5.97 -30.78
CA LEU A 226 -26.84 -5.33 -29.87
C LEU A 226 -26.73 -5.87 -28.43
N ALA A 227 -26.51 -7.17 -28.26
CA ALA A 227 -26.32 -7.77 -26.94
C ALA A 227 -25.05 -7.25 -26.24
N LEU A 228 -23.95 -7.12 -27.00
CA LEU A 228 -22.69 -6.58 -26.49
C LEU A 228 -22.79 -5.09 -26.17
N ALA A 229 -23.51 -4.29 -26.96
CA ALA A 229 -23.75 -2.88 -26.68
C ALA A 229 -24.50 -2.66 -25.34
N LYS A 230 -25.54 -3.48 -25.07
CA LYS A 230 -26.24 -3.44 -23.78
C LYS A 230 -25.34 -3.81 -22.60
N LYS A 231 -24.45 -4.78 -22.78
CA LYS A 231 -23.45 -5.14 -21.74
C LYS A 231 -22.47 -3.98 -21.49
N LEU A 232 -22.04 -3.30 -22.55
CA LEU A 232 -21.15 -2.14 -22.48
C LEU A 232 -21.78 -0.99 -21.68
N GLU A 233 -23.05 -0.67 -21.94
CA GLU A 233 -23.78 0.35 -21.15
C GLU A 233 -23.91 -0.04 -19.68
N LYS A 234 -24.17 -1.32 -19.38
CA LYS A 234 -24.27 -1.82 -18.01
C LYS A 234 -22.95 -1.66 -17.24
N ILE A 235 -21.82 -1.99 -17.85
CA ILE A 235 -20.50 -1.84 -17.22
C ILE A 235 -20.14 -0.37 -17.02
N LYS A 236 -20.42 0.50 -18.01
CA LYS A 236 -20.25 1.95 -17.85
C LYS A 236 -21.07 2.50 -16.68
N ALA A 237 -22.31 2.05 -16.52
CA ALA A 237 -23.15 2.45 -15.39
C ALA A 237 -22.58 1.98 -14.03
N MET A 238 -21.98 0.78 -13.97
CA MET A 238 -21.31 0.27 -12.77
C MET A 238 -20.07 1.10 -12.40
N MET A 239 -19.22 1.42 -13.38
CA MET A 239 -18.03 2.28 -13.17
C MET A 239 -18.41 3.66 -12.61
N ILE A 240 -19.49 4.25 -13.12
CA ILE A 240 -19.98 5.55 -12.67
C ILE A 240 -20.49 5.45 -11.22
N ARG A 241 -21.24 4.40 -10.87
CA ARG A 241 -21.73 4.20 -9.50
C ARG A 241 -20.59 4.06 -8.48
N GLU A 242 -19.55 3.32 -8.83
CA GLU A 242 -18.41 3.14 -7.93
C GLU A 242 -17.54 4.38 -7.80
N SER A 243 -17.54 5.30 -8.77
CA SER A 243 -16.80 6.57 -8.67
C SER A 243 -17.43 7.62 -7.74
N PHE A 244 -18.62 7.38 -7.19
CA PHE A 244 -19.34 8.29 -6.29
C PHE A 244 -19.46 7.79 -4.84
N HIS A 245 -18.78 6.70 -4.49
CA HIS A 245 -18.64 6.22 -3.11
C HIS A 245 -17.20 6.40 -2.64
#